data_AF-A0A451AK72-F1
#
_entry.id   AF-A0A451AK72-F1
#
_cell.length_a   1.000
_cell.length_b   1.000
_cell.length_c   1.000
_cell.angle_alpha   90.00
_cell.angle_beta   90.00
_cell.angle_gamma   90.00
#
_symmetry.space_group_name_H-M   'P 1'
#
loop_
_entity.id
_entity.type
_entity.pdbx_description
1 polymer ?
#
loop_
_entity_poly.entity_id
_entity_poly.type
_entity_poly.pdbx_seq_one_letter_code
_entity_poly.pdbx_strand_id
1 'polypeptide(L)'
;MPPYEIAERIREAAEEAKAEGLERGIRRGIREGKIDGLREGMEQGIEQGMEKGKEEGLREGEDKGLERGRKERSIEIAKALLGEGVAIAIISKSSGLSEGEILELSVP
;
A
#
# COMPACT_ATOMS: atom_id res chain seq x y z
N MET A 1 -4.46 43.85 58.82
CA MET A 1 -4.64 43.79 57.37
C MET A 1 -6.03 44.32 57.07
N PRO A 2 -6.16 45.44 56.34
CA PRO A 2 -7.45 45.98 55.95
C PRO A 2 -8.24 45.00 55.08
N PRO A 3 -9.58 45.00 55.13
CA PRO A 3 -10.42 44.10 54.34
C PRO A 3 -10.18 44.16 52.82
N TYR A 4 -9.73 45.29 52.28
CA TYR A 4 -9.45 45.45 50.85
C TYR A 4 -8.24 44.60 50.39
N GLU A 5 -7.20 44.48 51.22
CA GLU A 5 -6.01 43.67 50.91
C GLU A 5 -6.33 42.18 50.87
N ILE A 6 -7.28 41.72 51.69
CA ILE A 6 -7.73 40.32 51.69
C ILE A 6 -8.48 40.01 50.38
N ALA A 7 -9.35 40.90 49.94
CA ALA A 7 -10.09 40.74 48.69
C ALA A 7 -9.18 40.73 47.46
N GLU A 8 -8.16 41.60 47.45
CA GLU A 8 -7.16 41.67 46.38
C GLU A 8 -6.36 40.36 46.27
N ARG A 9 -5.86 39.83 47.39
CA ARG A 9 -5.12 38.57 47.41
C ARG A 9 -5.95 37.36 46.96
N ILE A 10 -7.23 37.32 47.31
CA ILE A 10 -8.15 36.26 46.83
C ILE A 10 -8.33 36.35 45.33
N ARG A 11 -8.47 37.56 44.79
CA ARG A 11 -8.64 37.79 43.36
C ARG A 11 -7.38 37.41 42.59
N GLU A 12 -6.20 37.80 43.07
CA GLU A 12 -4.91 37.42 42.47
C GLU A 12 -4.74 35.91 42.44
N ALA A 13 -4.98 35.23 43.56
CA ALA A 13 -4.89 33.77 43.64
C ALA A 13 -5.90 33.07 42.71
N ALA A 14 -7.09 33.62 42.53
CA ALA A 14 -8.10 33.07 41.62
C ALA A 14 -7.70 33.24 40.15
N GLU A 15 -7.15 34.39 39.77
CA GLU A 15 -6.66 34.64 38.41
C GLU A 15 -5.43 33.77 38.10
N GLU A 16 -4.50 33.61 39.05
CA GLU A 16 -3.34 32.74 38.91
C GLU A 16 -3.76 31.27 38.74
N ALA A 17 -4.64 30.77 39.60
CA ALA A 17 -5.16 29.41 39.50
C ALA A 17 -5.89 29.15 38.17
N LYS A 18 -6.64 30.15 37.67
CA LYS A 18 -7.32 30.08 36.37
C LYS A 18 -6.32 30.06 35.21
N ALA A 19 -5.31 30.93 35.24
CA ALA A 19 -4.27 30.99 34.24
C ALA A 19 -3.48 29.66 34.17
N GLU A 20 -3.05 29.14 35.31
CA GLU A 20 -2.38 27.84 35.38
C GLU A 20 -3.28 26.69 34.92
N GLY A 21 -4.55 26.69 35.33
CA GLY A 21 -5.53 25.69 34.92
C GLY A 21 -5.71 25.65 33.40
N LEU A 22 -5.82 26.82 32.78
CA LEU A 22 -5.93 26.95 31.33
C LEU A 22 -4.65 26.49 30.63
N GLU A 23 -3.48 26.93 31.10
CA GLU A 23 -2.20 26.53 30.51
C GLU A 23 -1.99 25.01 30.60
N ARG A 24 -2.27 24.41 31.77
CA ARG A 24 -2.21 22.95 31.96
C ARG A 24 -3.18 22.23 31.03
N GLY A 25 -4.42 22.70 30.94
CA GLY A 25 -5.46 22.12 30.09
C GLY A 25 -5.07 22.14 28.61
N ILE A 26 -4.61 23.30 28.11
CA ILE A 26 -4.16 23.44 26.71
C ILE A 26 -2.93 22.57 26.44
N ARG A 27 -1.91 22.62 27.31
CA ARG A 27 -0.68 21.85 27.13
C ARG A 27 -0.97 20.34 27.13
N ARG A 28 -1.88 19.88 28.00
CA ARG A 28 -2.31 18.48 28.05
C ARG A 28 -3.09 18.09 26.81
N GLY A 29 -4.11 18.86 26.44
CA GLY A 29 -4.95 18.57 25.27
C GLY A 29 -4.15 18.53 23.97
N ILE A 30 -3.22 19.47 23.77
CA ILE A 30 -2.34 19.45 22.58
C ILE A 30 -1.42 18.23 22.61
N ARG A 31 -0.84 17.89 23.76
CA ARG A 31 0.09 16.76 23.87
C ARG A 31 -0.63 15.44 23.61
N GLU A 32 -1.73 15.18 24.31
CA GLU A 32 -2.51 13.96 24.18
C GLU A 32 -3.09 13.86 22.76
N GLY A 33 -3.79 14.89 22.28
CA GLY A 33 -4.38 14.90 20.94
C GLY A 33 -3.35 14.73 19.81
N LYS A 34 -2.16 15.32 19.93
CA LYS A 34 -1.09 15.14 18.94
C LYS A 34 -0.48 13.75 18.99
N ILE A 35 -0.25 13.19 20.17
CA ILE A 35 0.35 11.86 20.31
C ILE A 35 -0.64 10.80 19.82
N ASP A 36 -1.88 10.84 20.29
CA ASP A 36 -2.89 9.85 19.93
C ASP A 36 -3.24 9.95 18.44
N GLY A 37 -3.48 11.16 17.93
CA GLY A 37 -3.77 11.37 16.52
C GLY A 37 -2.62 10.96 15.59
N LEU A 38 -1.37 11.19 15.98
CA LEU A 38 -0.21 10.74 15.20
C LEU A 38 -0.07 9.22 15.23
N ARG A 39 -0.27 8.59 16.40
CA ARG A 39 -0.19 7.13 16.55
C ARG A 39 -1.26 6.46 15.70
N GLU A 40 -2.52 6.87 15.83
CA GLU A 40 -3.64 6.31 15.08
C GLU A 40 -3.47 6.52 13.57
N GLY A 41 -3.11 7.73 13.15
CA GLY A 41 -2.89 8.03 11.73
C GLY A 41 -1.74 7.23 11.13
N MET A 42 -0.66 7.02 11.88
CA MET A 42 0.48 6.22 11.43
C MET A 42 0.13 4.73 11.35
N GLU A 43 -0.55 4.20 12.37
CA GLU A 43 -0.97 2.79 12.42
C GLU A 43 -1.92 2.46 11.26
N GLN A 44 -2.97 3.26 11.08
CA GLN A 44 -3.90 3.11 9.96
C GLN A 44 -3.23 3.28 8.60
N GLY A 45 -2.33 4.25 8.46
CA GLY A 45 -1.61 4.49 7.22
C GLY A 45 -0.71 3.33 6.82
N ILE A 46 0.00 2.73 7.80
CA ILE A 46 0.85 1.56 7.57
C ILE A 46 0.01 0.34 7.23
N GLU A 47 -1.05 0.06 8.00
CA GLU A 47 -1.92 -1.09 7.77
C GLU A 47 -2.55 -1.06 6.38
N GLN A 48 -3.19 0.06 6.02
CA GLN A 48 -3.82 0.21 4.70
C GLN A 48 -2.80 0.17 3.56
N GLY A 49 -1.62 0.78 3.76
CA GLY A 49 -0.56 0.77 2.75
C GLY A 49 -0.01 -0.62 2.51
N MET A 50 0.21 -1.40 3.56
CA MET A 50 0.69 -2.79 3.48
C MET A 50 -0.36 -3.72 2.85
N GLU A 51 -1.62 -3.59 3.25
CA GLU A 51 -2.70 -4.42 2.71
C GLU A 51 -2.87 -4.20 1.20
N LYS A 52 -3.01 -2.94 0.78
CA LYS A 52 -3.15 -2.58 -0.64
C LYS A 52 -1.93 -2.99 -1.46
N GLY A 53 -0.73 -2.68 -0.97
CA GLY A 53 0.51 -3.03 -1.68
C GLY A 53 0.68 -4.54 -1.84
N LYS A 54 0.28 -5.33 -0.85
CA LYS A 54 0.33 -6.79 -0.93
C LYS A 54 -0.71 -7.34 -1.91
N GLU A 55 -1.94 -6.85 -1.86
CA GLU A 55 -3.01 -7.29 -2.77
C GLU A 55 -2.67 -6.98 -4.22
N GLU A 56 -2.26 -5.73 -4.50
CA GLU A 56 -1.86 -5.31 -5.85
C GLU A 56 -0.65 -6.11 -6.35
N GLY A 57 0.39 -6.25 -5.51
CA GLY A 57 1.60 -6.99 -5.89
C GLY A 57 1.34 -8.48 -6.13
N LEU A 58 0.48 -9.12 -5.33
CA LEU A 58 0.12 -10.52 -5.53
C LEU A 58 -0.66 -10.69 -6.84
N ARG A 59 -1.67 -9.86 -7.07
CA ARG A 59 -2.50 -9.93 -8.28
C ARG A 59 -1.68 -9.71 -9.54
N GLU A 60 -0.86 -8.67 -9.56
CA GLU A 60 0.01 -8.38 -10.71
C GLU A 60 1.03 -9.50 -10.93
N GLY A 61 1.56 -10.09 -9.85
CA GLY A 61 2.47 -11.23 -9.92
C GLY A 61 1.81 -12.49 -10.49
N GLU A 62 0.59 -12.81 -10.04
CA GLU A 62 -0.20 -13.94 -10.53
C GLU A 62 -0.58 -13.77 -12.00
N ASP A 63 -1.09 -12.60 -12.40
CA ASP A 63 -1.50 -12.32 -13.78
C ASP A 63 -0.30 -12.44 -14.74
N LYS A 64 0.83 -11.80 -14.40
CA LYS A 64 2.06 -11.89 -15.19
C LYS A 64 2.62 -13.31 -15.23
N GLY A 65 2.59 -14.02 -14.10
CA GLY A 65 3.05 -15.39 -14.00
C GLY A 65 2.23 -16.33 -14.88
N LEU A 66 0.91 -16.20 -14.86
CA LEU A 66 -0.01 -17.00 -15.66
C LEU A 66 0.15 -16.72 -17.15
N GLU A 67 0.24 -15.45 -17.55
CA GLU A 67 0.44 -15.05 -18.95
C GLU A 67 1.78 -15.61 -19.47
N ARG A 68 2.86 -15.41 -18.71
CA ARG A 68 4.18 -15.93 -19.05
C ARG A 68 4.17 -17.45 -19.18
N GLY A 69 3.59 -18.16 -18.21
CA GLY A 69 3.50 -19.62 -18.25
C GLY A 69 2.67 -20.15 -19.43
N ARG A 70 1.57 -19.47 -19.78
CA ARG A 70 0.79 -19.81 -20.98
C ARG A 70 1.61 -19.63 -22.26
N LYS A 71 2.33 -18.51 -22.38
CA LYS A 71 3.18 -18.22 -23.54
C LYS A 71 4.34 -19.22 -23.66
N GLU A 72 5.02 -19.50 -22.56
CA GLU A 72 6.10 -20.50 -22.50
C GLU A 72 5.57 -21.88 -22.93
N ARG A 73 4.42 -22.31 -22.42
CA ARG A 73 3.78 -23.57 -22.83
C ARG A 73 3.43 -23.59 -24.32
N SER A 74 2.87 -22.50 -24.86
CA SER A 74 2.58 -22.39 -26.30
C SER A 74 3.85 -22.53 -27.14
N ILE A 75 4.94 -21.90 -26.72
CA ILE A 75 6.25 -22.01 -27.38
C ILE A 75 6.80 -23.44 -27.31
N GLU A 76 6.71 -24.10 -26.16
CA GLU A 76 7.15 -25.49 -26.00
C GLU A 76 6.39 -26.44 -26.93
N ILE A 77 5.07 -26.32 -26.99
CA ILE A 77 4.23 -27.10 -27.90
C ILE A 77 4.66 -26.84 -29.36
N ALA A 78 4.85 -25.57 -29.73
CA ALA A 78 5.26 -25.24 -31.09
C ALA A 78 6.62 -25.81 -31.46
N LYS A 79 7.61 -25.73 -30.57
CA LYS A 79 8.95 -26.30 -30.77
C LYS A 79 8.91 -27.82 -30.90
N ALA A 80 8.13 -28.51 -30.07
CA ALA A 80 7.99 -29.96 -30.14
C ALA A 80 7.40 -30.39 -31.50
N LEU A 81 6.32 -29.75 -31.93
CA LEU A 81 5.66 -30.06 -33.21
C LEU A 81 6.52 -29.70 -34.43
N LEU A 82 7.30 -28.61 -34.36
CA LEU A 82 8.28 -28.27 -35.40
C LEU A 82 9.36 -29.36 -35.52
N GLY A 83 9.84 -29.89 -34.40
CA GLY A 83 10.81 -30.99 -34.38
C GLY A 83 10.28 -32.28 -35.00
N GLU A 84 8.96 -32.49 -34.96
CA GLU A 84 8.28 -33.62 -35.61
C GLU A 84 7.96 -33.37 -37.10
N GLY A 85 8.27 -32.18 -37.64
CA GLY A 85 7.99 -31.83 -39.03
C GLY A 85 6.52 -31.53 -39.32
N VAL A 86 5.74 -31.18 -38.28
CA VAL A 86 4.32 -30.81 -38.43
C VAL A 86 4.20 -29.49 -39.18
N ALA A 87 3.19 -29.38 -40.06
CA ALA A 87 2.97 -28.17 -40.86
C ALA A 87 2.66 -26.96 -39.97
N ILE A 88 3.27 -25.80 -40.27
CA ILE A 88 3.12 -24.54 -39.51
C ILE A 88 1.66 -24.17 -39.24
N ALA A 89 0.79 -24.32 -40.24
CA ALA A 89 -0.64 -24.02 -40.09
C ALA A 89 -1.34 -24.89 -39.02
N ILE A 90 -0.90 -26.14 -38.84
CA ILE A 90 -1.42 -27.04 -37.79
C ILE A 90 -0.84 -26.65 -36.43
N ILE A 91 0.44 -26.28 -36.39
CA ILE A 91 1.12 -25.81 -35.18
C ILE A 91 0.47 -24.52 -34.66
N SER A 92 0.17 -23.58 -35.55
CA SER A 92 -0.51 -22.33 -35.20
C SER A 92 -1.86 -22.59 -34.54
N LYS A 93 -2.68 -23.46 -35.13
CA LYS A 93 -3.97 -23.85 -34.54
C LYS A 93 -3.86 -24.56 -33.20
N SER A 94 -2.78 -25.34 -32.98
CA SER A 94 -2.63 -26.19 -31.80
C SER A 94 -1.96 -25.47 -30.62
N SER A 95 -0.99 -24.61 -30.90
CA SER A 95 -0.22 -23.84 -29.91
C SER A 95 -0.85 -22.48 -29.58
N GLY A 96 -1.70 -21.95 -30.47
CA GLY A 96 -2.26 -20.61 -30.37
C GLY A 96 -1.29 -19.48 -30.76
N LEU A 97 -0.09 -19.82 -31.26
CA LEU A 97 0.86 -18.85 -31.80
C LEU A 97 0.52 -18.48 -33.24
N SER A 98 0.88 -17.27 -33.64
CA SER A 98 0.85 -16.86 -35.04
C SER A 98 1.91 -17.60 -35.87
N GLU A 99 1.67 -17.72 -37.18
CA GLU A 99 2.67 -18.34 -38.07
C GLU A 99 4.00 -17.56 -38.06
N GLY A 100 3.96 -16.23 -37.89
CA GLY A 100 5.16 -15.39 -37.74
C GLY A 100 5.97 -15.75 -36.50
N GLU A 101 5.33 -15.89 -35.34
CA GLU A 101 6.00 -16.33 -34.11
C GLU A 101 6.59 -17.74 -34.26
N ILE A 102 5.89 -18.64 -34.95
CA ILE A 102 6.39 -20.01 -35.20
C ILE A 102 7.59 -19.99 -36.15
N LEU A 103 7.59 -19.13 -37.17
CA LEU A 103 8.72 -18.96 -38.08
C LEU A 103 9.96 -18.44 -37.34
N GLU A 104 9.81 -17.50 -36.42
CA GLU A 104 10.91 -17.02 -35.57
C GLU A 104 11.50 -18.15 -34.71
N LEU A 105 10.67 -19.07 -34.20
CA LEU A 105 11.12 -20.24 -33.44
C LEU A 105 11.85 -21.30 -34.29
N SER A 106 11.67 -21.26 -35.61
CA SER A 106 12.33 -22.18 -36.56
C SER A 106 13.71 -21.69 -37.00
N VAL A 107 14.11 -20.46 -36.65
CA VAL A 107 15.44 -19.92 -36.97
C VAL A 107 16.42 -20.35 -35.86
N PRO A 108 17.59 -20.94 -36.21
CA PRO A 108 18.59 -21.36 -35.23
C PRO A 108 19.19 -20.23 -34.40
#